data_AF-A0A1B6LTI2-F1
#
_entry.id   AF-A0A1B6LTI2-F1
#
_cell.length_a   1.000
_cell.length_b   1.000
_cell.length_c   1.000
_cell.angle_alpha   90.00
_cell.angle_beta   90.00
_cell.angle_gamma   90.00
#
_symmetry.space_group_name_H-M   'P 1'
#
loop_
_entity.id
_entity.type
_entity.pdbx_description
1 polymer ?
#
loop_
_entity_poly.entity_id
_entity_poly.type
_entity_poly.pdbx_seq_one_letter_code
_entity_poly.pdbx_strand_id
1 'polypeptide(L)'
;MHLALLLFASLVVAQTSASGGGIDVSHYNGDINWQRVKAAGIQFAMAKATEGNHFEDSKFVVNFNGMKSNGIKAGAYHYLRGGPTATSQVAKIRAVLQKVNFDPIRDVLAIDVEKGGNEKATADAMAETLNGVLDGLKSTYKNIYIYTGPYYWENEVSWRKFNFSQYNLWIAHYTPQSSPKIPTTWKNKGYTWWQFTDKGKVDGIKGNVDLNRIK
;
A
#
# COMPACT_ATOMS: atom_id res chain seq x y z
N MET A 1 28.96 42.04 -35.05
CA MET A 1 28.07 40.87 -34.95
C MET A 1 28.62 39.95 -33.88
N HIS A 2 28.05 39.97 -32.68
CA HIS A 2 28.44 39.08 -31.58
C HIS A 2 27.52 37.86 -31.59
N LEU A 3 28.09 36.68 -31.81
CA LEU A 3 27.38 35.41 -31.81
C LEU A 3 27.42 34.83 -30.40
N ALA A 4 26.28 34.84 -29.69
CA ALA A 4 26.14 34.22 -28.38
C ALA A 4 25.87 32.72 -28.55
N LEU A 5 26.77 31.90 -28.04
CA LEU A 5 26.66 30.44 -28.01
C LEU A 5 25.76 30.05 -26.82
N LEU A 6 24.52 29.64 -27.09
CA LEU A 6 23.60 29.10 -26.10
C LEU A 6 23.98 27.64 -25.80
N LEU A 7 24.62 27.40 -24.65
CA LEU A 7 24.74 26.05 -24.09
C LEU A 7 23.37 25.60 -23.57
N PHE A 8 22.78 24.62 -24.23
CA PHE A 8 21.68 23.85 -23.65
C PHE A 8 22.25 22.85 -22.63
N ALA A 9 22.15 23.18 -21.35
CA ALA A 9 22.32 22.20 -20.29
C ALA A 9 21.11 21.27 -20.30
N SER A 10 21.25 20.09 -20.88
CA SER A 10 20.27 19.02 -20.76
C SER A 10 20.22 18.55 -19.30
N LEU A 11 19.12 18.85 -18.61
CA LEU A 11 18.80 18.25 -17.32
C LEU A 11 18.70 16.73 -17.50
N VAL A 12 19.69 15.99 -17.02
CA VAL A 12 19.55 14.55 -16.81
C VAL A 12 18.62 14.40 -15.60
N VAL A 13 17.35 14.11 -15.85
CA VAL A 13 16.43 13.66 -14.80
C VAL A 13 16.97 12.31 -14.33
N ALA A 14 17.51 12.26 -13.12
CA ALA A 14 17.89 11.01 -12.48
C ALA A 14 16.65 10.11 -12.42
N GLN A 15 16.63 9.03 -13.21
CA GLN A 15 15.70 7.94 -13.01
C GLN A 15 15.97 7.39 -11.61
N THR A 16 15.02 7.58 -10.70
CA THR A 16 15.03 6.93 -9.39
C THR A 16 14.79 5.45 -9.61
N SER A 17 15.83 4.72 -10.01
CA SER A 17 15.79 3.27 -10.11
C SER A 17 15.52 2.72 -8.70
N ALA A 18 14.46 1.92 -8.59
CA ALA A 18 13.99 1.33 -7.33
C ALA A 18 14.88 0.14 -6.90
N SER A 19 16.22 0.28 -6.94
CA SER A 19 17.11 -0.82 -6.57
C SER A 19 16.92 -1.15 -5.08
N GLY A 20 16.28 -2.29 -4.79
CA GLY A 20 15.98 -2.75 -3.43
C GLY A 20 14.64 -2.28 -2.85
N GLY A 21 13.81 -1.58 -3.63
CA GLY A 21 12.49 -1.09 -3.19
C GLY A 21 11.35 -2.07 -3.43
N GLY A 22 10.15 -1.66 -3.07
CA GLY A 22 8.91 -2.35 -3.38
C GLY A 22 7.92 -1.43 -4.08
N ILE A 23 6.82 -2.00 -4.55
CA ILE A 23 5.75 -1.28 -5.22
C ILE A 23 4.39 -1.68 -4.66
N ASP A 24 3.37 -0.89 -4.92
CA ASP A 24 2.00 -1.34 -4.75
C ASP A 24 1.19 -1.00 -6.00
N VAL A 25 0.27 -1.89 -6.33
CA VAL A 25 -0.42 -1.92 -7.62
C VAL A 25 -1.89 -2.28 -7.46
N SER A 26 -2.68 -1.87 -8.44
CA SER A 26 -4.11 -2.18 -8.57
C SER A 26 -4.48 -2.35 -10.05
N HIS A 27 -5.78 -2.48 -10.34
CA HIS A 27 -6.29 -2.45 -11.71
C HIS A 27 -5.87 -1.18 -12.49
N TYR A 28 -5.58 -0.06 -11.82
CA TYR A 28 -5.13 1.17 -12.47
C TYR A 28 -3.77 1.03 -13.18
N ASN A 29 -2.93 0.08 -12.78
CA ASN A 29 -1.62 -0.15 -13.40
C ASN A 29 -1.70 -1.05 -14.65
N GLY A 30 -2.88 -1.58 -14.97
CA GLY A 30 -3.12 -2.41 -16.16
C GLY A 30 -2.38 -3.76 -16.10
N ASP A 31 -1.86 -4.19 -17.26
CA ASP A 31 -1.07 -5.41 -17.35
C ASP A 31 0.40 -5.14 -17.01
N ILE A 32 0.94 -5.98 -16.13
CA ILE A 32 2.29 -5.84 -15.58
C ILE A 32 3.18 -7.00 -16.06
N ASN A 33 4.36 -6.68 -16.58
CA ASN A 33 5.39 -7.67 -16.83
C ASN A 33 6.24 -7.90 -15.57
N TRP A 34 5.83 -8.87 -14.75
CA TRP A 34 6.46 -9.16 -13.46
C TRP A 34 7.91 -9.65 -13.55
N GLN A 35 8.31 -10.26 -14.66
CA GLN A 35 9.70 -10.64 -14.90
C GLN A 35 10.59 -9.40 -15.02
N ARG A 36 10.14 -8.40 -15.78
CA ARG A 36 10.83 -7.10 -15.89
C ARG A 36 10.82 -6.34 -14.58
N VAL A 37 9.72 -6.36 -13.83
CA VAL A 37 9.64 -5.76 -12.49
C VAL A 37 10.68 -6.38 -11.55
N LYS A 38 10.83 -7.71 -11.55
CA LYS A 38 11.87 -8.39 -10.77
C LYS A 38 13.28 -8.00 -11.24
N ALA A 39 13.50 -7.97 -12.55
CA ALA A 39 14.78 -7.57 -13.14
C ALA A 39 15.15 -6.11 -12.83
N ALA A 40 14.15 -5.23 -12.66
CA ALA A 40 14.32 -3.86 -12.19
C ALA A 40 14.68 -3.74 -10.70
N GLY A 41 14.79 -4.86 -9.99
CA GLY A 41 15.27 -4.91 -8.61
C GLY A 41 14.19 -4.85 -7.54
N ILE A 42 12.90 -4.90 -7.92
CA ILE A 42 11.78 -4.94 -6.96
C ILE A 42 11.80 -6.24 -6.17
N GLN A 43 11.76 -6.12 -4.83
CA GLN A 43 11.86 -7.27 -3.91
C GLN A 43 10.54 -7.64 -3.24
N PHE A 44 9.64 -6.67 -3.07
CA PHE A 44 8.32 -6.87 -2.48
C PHE A 44 7.28 -6.04 -3.21
N ALA A 45 6.03 -6.50 -3.21
CA ALA A 45 4.95 -5.73 -3.76
C ALA A 45 3.60 -6.07 -3.12
N MET A 46 2.69 -5.09 -3.11
CA MET A 46 1.31 -5.23 -2.67
C MET A 46 0.36 -5.12 -3.86
N ALA A 47 -0.66 -5.97 -3.91
CA ALA A 47 -1.75 -5.83 -4.88
C ALA A 47 -3.06 -5.49 -4.16
N LYS A 48 -3.82 -4.54 -4.69
CA LYS A 48 -5.20 -4.29 -4.24
C LYS A 48 -5.98 -5.58 -4.41
N ALA A 49 -6.60 -6.06 -3.35
CA ALA A 49 -7.48 -7.22 -3.39
C ALA A 49 -8.94 -6.78 -3.46
N THR A 50 -9.32 -5.89 -2.53
CA THR A 50 -10.72 -5.55 -2.27
C THR A 50 -10.86 -4.11 -1.83
N GLU A 51 -12.07 -3.59 -1.95
CA GLU A 51 -12.46 -2.30 -1.39
C GLU A 51 -13.88 -2.39 -0.84
N GLY A 52 -14.06 -1.98 0.42
CA GLY A 52 -15.33 -2.15 1.10
C GLY A 52 -15.84 -3.60 1.05
N ASN A 53 -17.14 -3.77 0.95
CA ASN A 53 -17.78 -5.09 1.00
C ASN A 53 -18.13 -5.68 -0.38
N HIS A 54 -17.97 -4.93 -1.46
CA HIS A 54 -18.45 -5.33 -2.78
C HIS A 54 -17.37 -5.39 -3.85
N PHE A 55 -16.40 -4.48 -3.82
CA PHE A 55 -15.40 -4.39 -4.88
C PHE A 55 -14.30 -5.44 -4.70
N GLU A 56 -13.98 -6.12 -5.78
CA GLU A 56 -12.82 -6.97 -5.95
C GLU A 56 -12.00 -6.41 -7.11
N ASP A 57 -10.70 -6.24 -6.90
CA ASP A 57 -9.83 -5.71 -7.94
C ASP A 57 -9.62 -6.74 -9.05
N SER A 58 -9.94 -6.36 -10.29
CA SER A 58 -9.91 -7.25 -11.44
C SER A 58 -8.51 -7.76 -11.81
N LYS A 59 -7.45 -7.10 -11.32
CA LYS A 59 -6.06 -7.51 -11.53
C LYS A 59 -5.45 -8.21 -10.32
N PHE A 60 -6.17 -8.37 -9.21
CA PHE A 60 -5.62 -8.95 -7.98
C PHE A 60 -4.98 -10.33 -8.21
N VAL A 61 -5.74 -11.28 -8.77
CA VAL A 61 -5.29 -12.67 -8.94
C VAL A 61 -4.05 -12.75 -9.83
N VAL A 62 -4.05 -12.04 -10.97
CA VAL A 62 -2.91 -12.03 -11.90
C VAL A 62 -1.69 -11.33 -11.29
N ASN A 63 -1.88 -10.22 -10.58
CA ASN A 63 -0.79 -9.50 -9.94
C ASN A 63 -0.18 -10.31 -8.79
N PHE A 64 -1.00 -10.87 -7.92
CA PHE A 64 -0.54 -11.66 -6.78
C PHE A 64 0.25 -12.90 -7.21
N ASN A 65 -0.27 -13.65 -8.17
CA ASN A 65 0.43 -14.81 -8.71
C ASN A 65 1.68 -14.42 -9.48
N GLY A 66 1.65 -13.31 -10.25
CA GLY A 66 2.80 -12.80 -10.98
C GLY A 66 3.96 -12.38 -10.07
N MET A 67 3.66 -11.76 -8.92
CA MET A 67 4.65 -11.49 -7.88
C MET A 67 5.29 -12.79 -7.37
N LYS A 68 4.47 -13.75 -6.92
CA LYS A 68 4.96 -15.01 -6.36
C LYS A 68 5.79 -15.82 -7.36
N SER A 69 5.34 -15.94 -8.61
CA SER A 69 6.03 -16.73 -9.64
C SER A 69 7.39 -16.15 -10.03
N ASN A 70 7.62 -14.85 -9.80
CA ASN A 70 8.89 -14.17 -10.10
C ASN A 70 9.75 -13.96 -8.84
N GLY A 71 9.43 -14.61 -7.72
CA GLY A 71 10.21 -14.50 -6.48
C GLY A 71 10.19 -13.09 -5.88
N ILE A 72 9.10 -12.35 -6.07
CA ILE A 72 8.81 -11.09 -5.38
C ILE A 72 7.96 -11.43 -4.16
N LYS A 73 8.30 -10.89 -2.99
CA LYS A 73 7.48 -11.05 -1.78
C LYS A 73 6.12 -10.39 -2.00
N ALA A 74 5.08 -11.20 -2.11
CA ALA A 74 3.72 -10.76 -2.40
C ALA A 74 2.96 -10.37 -1.13
N GLY A 75 2.11 -9.36 -1.25
CA GLY A 75 1.07 -9.07 -0.29
C GLY A 75 -0.18 -8.50 -0.95
N ALA A 76 -1.22 -8.39 -0.14
CA ALA A 76 -2.54 -7.94 -0.55
C ALA A 76 -2.96 -6.75 0.32
N TYR A 77 -3.65 -5.76 -0.26
CA TYR A 77 -4.29 -4.72 0.53
C TYR A 77 -5.79 -4.65 0.31
N HIS A 78 -6.49 -4.29 1.38
CA HIS A 78 -7.91 -4.02 1.40
C HIS A 78 -8.14 -2.54 1.68
N TYR A 79 -8.80 -1.85 0.77
CA TYR A 79 -9.17 -0.45 0.95
C TYR A 79 -10.42 -0.36 1.83
N LEU A 80 -10.24 0.14 3.05
CA LEU A 80 -11.28 0.21 4.07
C LEU A 80 -12.32 1.26 3.68
N ARG A 81 -13.60 0.89 3.77
CA ARG A 81 -14.72 1.82 3.65
C ARG A 81 -15.42 1.97 5.01
N GLY A 82 -15.58 3.19 5.50
CA GLY A 82 -16.22 3.45 6.81
C GLY A 82 -17.74 3.23 6.85
N GLY A 83 -18.39 3.11 5.69
CA GLY A 83 -19.84 2.87 5.58
C GLY A 83 -20.26 1.41 5.78
N PRO A 84 -19.70 0.44 5.01
CA PRO A 84 -20.03 -0.98 5.16
C PRO A 84 -19.57 -1.58 6.50
N THR A 85 -20.30 -2.57 7.00
CA THR A 85 -19.94 -3.25 8.26
C THR A 85 -18.59 -3.96 8.17
N ALA A 86 -17.84 -3.98 9.27
CA ALA A 86 -16.58 -4.70 9.37
C ALA A 86 -16.71 -6.18 8.96
N THR A 87 -17.74 -6.88 9.44
CA THR A 87 -18.00 -8.30 9.12
C THR A 87 -18.14 -8.54 7.61
N SER A 88 -18.85 -7.64 6.91
CA SER A 88 -19.01 -7.76 5.45
C SER A 88 -17.70 -7.55 4.70
N GLN A 89 -16.85 -6.64 5.16
CA GLN A 89 -15.52 -6.41 4.59
C GLN A 89 -14.59 -7.61 4.87
N VAL A 90 -14.60 -8.17 6.08
CA VAL A 90 -13.85 -9.39 6.43
C VAL A 90 -14.24 -10.57 5.56
N ALA A 91 -15.54 -10.78 5.33
CA ALA A 91 -16.03 -11.84 4.45
C ALA A 91 -15.50 -11.67 3.02
N LYS A 92 -15.53 -10.44 2.50
CA LYS A 92 -15.02 -10.10 1.17
C LYS A 92 -13.51 -10.32 1.05
N ILE A 93 -12.73 -9.86 2.02
CA ILE A 93 -11.28 -10.08 2.09
C ILE A 93 -10.97 -11.57 2.01
N ARG A 94 -11.58 -12.38 2.90
CA ARG A 94 -11.32 -13.83 2.94
C ARG A 94 -11.67 -14.52 1.62
N ALA A 95 -12.83 -14.19 1.03
CA ALA A 95 -13.27 -14.78 -0.22
C ALA A 95 -12.30 -14.50 -1.38
N VAL A 96 -11.71 -13.29 -1.43
CA VAL A 96 -10.76 -12.92 -2.48
C VAL A 96 -9.37 -13.52 -2.24
N LEU A 97 -8.89 -13.52 -0.99
CA LEU A 97 -7.59 -14.12 -0.65
C LEU A 97 -7.55 -15.64 -0.89
N GLN A 98 -8.69 -16.34 -0.78
CA GLN A 98 -8.80 -17.76 -1.11
C GLN A 98 -8.48 -18.07 -2.59
N LYS A 99 -8.69 -17.12 -3.50
CA LYS A 99 -8.46 -17.31 -4.95
C LYS A 99 -6.98 -17.45 -5.33
N VAL A 100 -6.06 -17.08 -4.43
CA VAL A 100 -4.62 -17.03 -4.69
C VAL A 100 -3.80 -17.89 -3.73
N ASN A 101 -4.44 -18.81 -3.01
CA ASN A 101 -3.82 -19.62 -1.95
C ASN A 101 -2.96 -18.74 -1.02
N PHE A 102 -3.54 -17.62 -0.57
CA PHE A 102 -2.86 -16.68 0.31
C PHE A 102 -2.39 -17.40 1.57
N ASP A 103 -1.10 -17.29 1.89
CA ASP A 103 -0.51 -17.88 3.09
C ASP A 103 -0.79 -16.95 4.28
N PRO A 104 -1.66 -17.33 5.22
CA PRO A 104 -2.05 -16.46 6.31
C PRO A 104 -0.93 -16.19 7.33
N ILE A 105 0.16 -16.96 7.28
CA ILE A 105 1.31 -16.82 8.17
C ILE A 105 2.41 -15.99 7.52
N ARG A 106 2.64 -16.16 6.20
CA ARG A 106 3.80 -15.58 5.51
C ARG A 106 3.47 -14.37 4.66
N ASP A 107 2.34 -14.38 3.95
CA ASP A 107 1.98 -13.27 3.05
C ASP A 107 1.51 -12.06 3.85
N VAL A 108 1.75 -10.86 3.30
CA VAL A 108 1.42 -9.59 3.96
C VAL A 108 -0.01 -9.19 3.62
N LEU A 109 -0.81 -8.83 4.63
CA LEU A 109 -2.14 -8.25 4.45
C LEU A 109 -2.16 -6.84 5.05
N ALA A 110 -2.41 -5.82 4.23
CA ALA A 110 -2.59 -4.45 4.69
C ALA A 110 -4.06 -4.05 4.67
N ILE A 111 -4.48 -3.33 5.71
CA ILE A 111 -5.73 -2.58 5.71
C ILE A 111 -5.39 -1.12 5.41
N ASP A 112 -5.85 -0.64 4.28
CA ASP A 112 -5.63 0.72 3.77
C ASP A 112 -6.72 1.65 4.31
N VAL A 113 -6.28 2.65 5.06
CA VAL A 113 -7.09 3.58 5.85
C VAL A 113 -6.79 5.00 5.39
N GLU A 114 -7.61 5.51 4.48
CA GLU A 114 -7.39 6.81 3.86
C GLU A 114 -8.67 7.56 3.50
N LYS A 115 -8.51 8.86 3.17
CA LYS A 115 -9.62 9.80 2.98
C LYS A 115 -10.44 9.53 1.73
N GLY A 116 -9.82 9.14 0.62
CA GLY A 116 -10.49 9.07 -0.68
C GLY A 116 -11.73 8.17 -0.59
N GLY A 117 -12.91 8.68 -0.97
CA GLY A 117 -14.20 7.97 -0.86
C GLY A 117 -14.68 7.64 0.56
N ASN A 118 -14.01 8.15 1.59
CA ASN A 118 -14.42 8.09 3.01
C ASN A 118 -14.71 9.51 3.54
N GLU A 119 -14.92 10.51 2.68
CA GLU A 119 -15.07 11.93 3.07
C GLU A 119 -16.29 12.18 3.97
N LYS A 120 -17.28 11.28 3.94
CA LYS A 120 -18.49 11.34 4.77
C LYS A 120 -18.41 10.45 6.01
N ALA A 121 -17.39 9.62 6.15
CA ALA A 121 -17.20 8.78 7.32
C ALA A 121 -16.69 9.64 8.48
N THR A 122 -17.22 9.40 9.69
CA THR A 122 -16.70 10.05 10.89
C THR A 122 -15.42 9.36 11.35
N ALA A 123 -14.59 10.08 12.12
CA ALA A 123 -13.37 9.51 12.71
C ALA A 123 -13.66 8.28 13.60
N ASP A 124 -14.81 8.28 14.29
CA ASP A 124 -15.29 7.15 15.08
C ASP A 124 -15.69 5.95 14.21
N ALA A 125 -16.45 6.19 13.13
CA ALA A 125 -16.84 5.13 12.21
C ALA A 125 -15.62 4.47 11.54
N MET A 126 -14.61 5.27 11.17
CA MET A 126 -13.35 4.75 10.63
C MET A 126 -12.61 3.89 11.66
N ALA A 127 -12.46 4.36 12.91
CA ALA A 127 -11.78 3.61 13.95
C ALA A 127 -12.50 2.31 14.34
N GLU A 128 -13.82 2.34 14.48
CA GLU A 128 -14.64 1.18 14.83
C GLU A 128 -14.65 0.13 13.71
N THR A 129 -14.81 0.57 12.47
CA THR A 129 -14.79 -0.34 11.31
C THR A 129 -13.42 -0.97 11.14
N LEU A 130 -12.34 -0.18 11.25
CA LEU A 130 -10.97 -0.69 11.23
C LEU A 130 -10.74 -1.72 12.33
N ASN A 131 -11.12 -1.42 13.58
CA ASN A 131 -10.96 -2.36 14.69
C ASN A 131 -11.73 -3.66 14.44
N GLY A 132 -13.00 -3.57 14.00
CA GLY A 132 -13.80 -4.75 13.68
C GLY A 132 -13.19 -5.61 12.57
N VAL A 133 -12.64 -4.98 11.53
CA VAL A 133 -11.96 -5.70 10.43
C VAL A 133 -10.72 -6.41 10.96
N LEU A 134 -9.89 -5.70 11.73
CA LEU A 134 -8.67 -6.27 12.31
C LEU A 134 -8.96 -7.39 13.30
N ASP A 135 -10.00 -7.26 14.13
CA ASP A 135 -10.46 -8.29 15.07
C ASP A 135 -10.94 -9.54 14.34
N GLY A 136 -11.67 -9.36 13.22
CA GLY A 136 -12.09 -10.46 12.37
C GLY A 136 -10.93 -11.19 11.68
N LEU A 137 -9.77 -10.56 11.50
CA LEU A 137 -8.65 -11.12 10.73
C LEU A 137 -7.51 -11.67 11.61
N LYS A 138 -7.23 -11.06 12.76
CA LYS A 138 -6.01 -11.29 13.58
C LYS A 138 -5.80 -12.73 14.07
N SER A 139 -6.87 -13.51 14.23
CA SER A 139 -6.73 -14.92 14.63
C SER A 139 -6.16 -15.80 13.50
N THR A 140 -6.46 -15.44 12.25
CA THR A 140 -6.07 -16.19 11.05
C THR A 140 -4.78 -15.63 10.45
N TYR A 141 -4.75 -14.34 10.17
CA TYR A 141 -3.65 -13.68 9.47
C TYR A 141 -2.64 -13.08 10.45
N LYS A 142 -1.36 -13.44 10.32
CA LYS A 142 -0.30 -13.05 11.28
C LYS A 142 0.50 -11.82 10.87
N ASN A 143 0.61 -11.56 9.57
CA ASN A 143 1.36 -10.40 9.04
C ASN A 143 0.42 -9.28 8.61
N ILE A 144 -0.32 -8.72 9.58
CA ILE A 144 -1.26 -7.62 9.32
C ILE A 144 -0.56 -6.25 9.47
N TYR A 145 -0.79 -5.40 8.47
CA TYR A 145 -0.30 -4.03 8.39
C TYR A 145 -1.49 -3.07 8.35
N ILE A 146 -1.29 -1.86 8.84
CA ILE A 146 -2.17 -0.72 8.60
C ILE A 146 -1.42 0.23 7.67
N TYR A 147 -2.06 0.57 6.56
CA TYR A 147 -1.62 1.64 5.67
C TYR A 147 -2.42 2.91 5.94
N THR A 148 -1.74 4.05 6.00
CA THR A 148 -2.36 5.36 6.18
C THR A 148 -1.37 6.48 5.85
N GLY A 149 -1.90 7.68 5.57
CA GLY A 149 -1.13 8.92 5.69
C GLY A 149 -1.09 9.46 7.13
N PRO A 150 -0.04 10.17 7.55
CA PRO A 150 0.08 10.66 8.92
C PRO A 150 -0.96 11.72 9.28
N TYR A 151 -1.32 12.59 8.34
CA TYR A 151 -2.35 13.60 8.59
C TYR A 151 -3.74 12.98 8.72
N TYR A 152 -4.10 12.06 7.82
CA TYR A 152 -5.39 11.38 7.88
C TYR A 152 -5.55 10.60 9.19
N TRP A 153 -4.53 9.82 9.56
CA TRP A 153 -4.57 9.06 10.80
C TRP A 153 -4.80 9.94 12.04
N GLU A 154 -4.08 11.06 12.14
CA GLU A 154 -4.12 11.91 13.34
C GLU A 154 -5.41 12.72 13.49
N ASN A 155 -6.10 13.02 12.39
CA ASN A 155 -7.22 13.96 12.38
C ASN A 155 -8.57 13.31 12.02
N GLU A 156 -8.57 12.23 11.26
CA GLU A 156 -9.77 11.64 10.64
C GLU A 156 -10.00 10.19 11.08
N VAL A 157 -9.23 9.71 12.06
CA VAL A 157 -9.43 8.40 12.70
C VAL A 157 -9.36 8.61 14.20
N SER A 158 -10.39 8.19 14.94
CA SER A 158 -10.41 8.20 16.42
C SER A 158 -9.53 7.11 17.00
N TRP A 159 -8.26 7.11 16.61
CA TRP A 159 -7.32 6.01 16.79
C TRP A 159 -7.06 5.66 18.25
N ARG A 160 -7.32 6.59 19.18
CA ARG A 160 -7.15 6.39 20.64
C ARG A 160 -8.18 5.43 21.24
N LYS A 161 -9.26 5.10 20.52
CA LYS A 161 -10.30 4.16 20.99
C LYS A 161 -9.78 2.72 21.10
N PHE A 162 -8.74 2.36 20.35
CA PHE A 162 -8.23 0.98 20.28
C PHE A 162 -6.70 0.95 20.24
N ASN A 163 -6.10 -0.20 20.61
CA ASN A 163 -4.65 -0.36 20.55
C ASN A 163 -4.19 -0.83 19.15
N PHE A 164 -4.11 0.10 18.20
CA PHE A 164 -3.60 -0.21 16.84
C PHE A 164 -2.08 -0.40 16.76
N SER A 165 -1.32 -0.06 17.82
CA SER A 165 0.15 -0.15 17.83
C SER A 165 0.69 -1.59 17.70
N GLN A 166 -0.16 -2.59 17.97
CA GLN A 166 0.17 -4.00 17.79
C GLN A 166 0.42 -4.37 16.32
N TYR A 167 -0.24 -3.69 15.37
CA TYR A 167 -0.09 -3.93 13.93
C TYR A 167 1.13 -3.22 13.35
N ASN A 168 1.66 -3.73 12.24
CA ASN A 168 2.78 -3.09 11.54
C ASN A 168 2.28 -1.88 10.75
N LEU A 169 3.13 -0.87 10.59
CA LEU A 169 2.77 0.35 9.86
C LEU A 169 3.41 0.34 8.48
N TRP A 170 2.57 0.56 7.46
CA TRP A 170 2.96 0.94 6.11
C TRP A 170 2.55 2.41 5.91
N ILE A 171 3.48 3.35 6.07
CA ILE A 171 3.16 4.78 6.07
C ILE A 171 3.22 5.37 4.66
N ALA A 172 2.22 6.16 4.28
CA ALA A 172 2.27 7.00 3.08
C ALA A 172 2.66 8.43 3.45
N HIS A 173 3.82 8.88 2.99
CA HIS A 173 4.25 10.26 3.25
C HIS A 173 5.20 10.74 2.17
N TYR A 174 4.68 11.48 1.20
CA TYR A 174 5.46 12.00 0.08
C TYR A 174 6.13 13.31 0.51
N THR A 175 7.38 13.21 0.94
CA THR A 175 8.12 14.32 1.56
C THR A 175 9.56 14.35 1.03
N PRO A 176 10.19 15.54 0.92
CA PRO A 176 11.61 15.63 0.62
C PRO A 176 12.50 15.21 1.80
N GLN A 177 11.93 14.98 2.99
CA GLN A 177 12.67 14.55 4.17
C GLN A 177 13.21 13.13 4.00
N SER A 178 14.33 12.84 4.67
CA SER A 178 14.94 11.50 4.65
C SER A 178 14.14 10.43 5.40
N SER A 179 13.14 10.83 6.20
CA SER A 179 12.24 9.93 6.90
C SER A 179 10.80 10.44 6.93
N PRO A 180 9.80 9.53 6.99
CA PRO A 180 8.40 9.91 7.06
C PRO A 180 8.00 10.40 8.46
N LYS A 181 6.95 11.22 8.53
CA LYS A 181 6.31 11.54 9.80
C LYS A 181 5.58 10.30 10.30
N ILE A 182 5.89 9.86 11.52
CA ILE A 182 5.26 8.68 12.14
C ILE A 182 4.06 9.14 12.98
N PRO A 183 2.86 8.55 12.81
CA PRO A 183 1.74 8.84 13.68
C PRO A 183 2.02 8.43 15.12
N THR A 184 1.40 9.15 16.07
CA THR A 184 1.58 8.98 17.51
C THR A 184 1.38 7.54 17.96
N THR A 185 0.43 6.82 17.35
CA THR A 185 0.15 5.40 17.60
C THR A 185 1.39 4.50 17.44
N TRP A 186 2.28 4.82 16.49
CA TRP A 186 3.48 4.02 16.21
C TRP A 186 4.78 4.73 16.61
N LYS A 187 4.75 5.82 17.39
CA LYS A 187 5.95 6.61 17.71
C LYS A 187 7.11 5.78 18.31
N ASN A 188 6.80 4.73 19.07
CA ASN A 188 7.80 3.85 19.70
C ASN A 188 8.21 2.66 18.81
N LYS A 189 7.33 2.22 17.89
CA LYS A 189 7.55 1.05 17.02
C LYS A 189 8.18 1.46 15.67
N GLY A 190 7.85 2.65 15.19
CA GLY A 190 8.20 3.13 13.85
C GLY A 190 7.32 2.51 12.76
N TYR A 191 7.76 2.69 11.51
CA TYR A 191 7.16 2.06 10.34
C TYR A 191 7.98 0.83 9.93
N THR A 192 7.31 -0.10 9.24
CA THR A 192 7.97 -1.20 8.55
C THR A 192 8.21 -0.82 7.10
N TRP A 193 7.18 -0.30 6.44
CA TRP A 193 7.24 0.16 5.03
C TRP A 193 6.86 1.62 4.91
N TRP A 194 7.47 2.31 3.95
CA TRP A 194 7.18 3.71 3.63
C TRP A 194 6.94 3.87 2.14
N GLN A 195 5.71 4.22 1.77
CA GLN A 195 5.35 4.69 0.43
C GLN A 195 5.77 6.16 0.32
N PHE A 196 6.81 6.41 -0.48
CA PHE A 196 7.50 7.70 -0.51
C PHE A 196 7.20 8.52 -1.77
N THR A 197 6.64 7.89 -2.81
CA THR A 197 6.17 8.57 -4.01
C THR A 197 5.16 7.73 -4.79
N ASP A 198 4.25 8.41 -5.46
CA ASP A 198 3.26 7.91 -6.43
C ASP A 198 3.68 8.12 -7.90
N LYS A 199 4.92 8.61 -8.12
CA LYS A 199 5.44 9.00 -9.46
C LYS A 199 6.58 8.10 -9.92
N GLY A 200 6.71 6.92 -9.34
CA GLY A 200 7.74 5.96 -9.69
C GLY A 200 7.63 5.48 -11.13
N LYS A 201 8.77 5.08 -11.69
CA LYS A 201 8.87 4.40 -12.98
C LYS A 201 9.62 3.09 -12.77
N VAL A 202 8.98 1.98 -13.13
CA VAL A 202 9.55 0.62 -13.01
C VAL A 202 9.33 -0.09 -14.34
N ASP A 203 10.39 -0.68 -14.89
CA ASP A 203 10.27 -1.46 -16.12
C ASP A 203 9.29 -2.62 -15.92
N GLY A 204 8.45 -2.85 -16.93
CA GLY A 204 7.33 -3.78 -16.87
C GLY A 204 6.00 -3.17 -16.41
N ILE A 205 5.96 -1.90 -16.01
CA ILE A 205 4.72 -1.19 -15.65
C ILE A 205 4.57 0.06 -16.53
N LYS A 206 3.38 0.23 -17.13
CA LYS A 206 3.06 1.44 -17.89
C LYS A 206 2.64 2.55 -16.94
N GLY A 207 3.10 3.77 -17.20
CA GLY A 207 2.69 4.94 -16.42
C GLY A 207 3.47 5.08 -15.12
N ASN A 208 2.83 5.64 -14.09
CA ASN A 208 3.41 5.77 -12.77
C ASN A 208 3.10 4.54 -11.93
N VAL A 209 3.94 4.29 -10.93
CA VAL A 209 3.69 3.29 -9.89
C VAL A 209 4.18 3.82 -8.55
N ASP A 210 3.47 3.44 -7.50
CA ASP A 210 3.82 3.80 -6.14
C ASP A 210 5.08 3.04 -5.71
N LEU A 211 6.05 3.77 -5.13
CA LEU A 211 7.30 3.21 -4.66
C LEU A 211 7.36 3.18 -3.14
N ASN A 212 7.87 2.06 -2.65
CA ASN A 212 7.96 1.73 -1.24
C ASN A 212 9.40 1.40 -0.86
N ARG A 213 9.78 1.74 0.37
CA ARG A 213 11.04 1.31 1.01
C ARG A 213 10.72 0.54 2.27
N ILE A 214 11.53 -0.48 2.56
CA ILE A 214 11.56 -1.12 3.88
C ILE A 214 12.56 -0.36 4.74
N LYS A 215 12.25 -0.22 6.03
CA LYS A 215 13.21 0.25 7.03
C LYS A 215 14.40 -0.69 7.17
#